data_AF-W4JR60-F1
#
_entry.id   AF-W4JR60-F1
#
_cell.length_a   1.000
_cell.length_b   1.000
_cell.length_c   1.000
_cell.angle_alpha   90.00
_cell.angle_beta   90.00
_cell.angle_gamma   90.00
#
_symmetry.space_group_name_H-M   'P 1'
#
loop_
_entity.id
_entity.type
_entity.pdbx_description
1 polymer ?
#
loop_
_entity_poly.entity_id
_entity_poly.type
_entity_poly.pdbx_seq_one_letter_code
_entity_poly.pdbx_strand_id
1 'polypeptide(L)'
;MTAVVQRPLKGSRRSHFYPDKSLPSLSSLDSAFQLQEYISLLIRLDVHDVEAIVSEGEKESKNDFAVDKACWIYEQLRRLAQDLSYPLITLLQQECTRTTCPEMKAGEWQYLCVAHGTDGAMEQCCAIDYILHTIDSATGLLNSPRAFPSRISIPSASHRHFNSLARRLSRIFAHAYFHHREVFEQAEADSSLYARFLALIDKFDLVPREFLVIP
;
A
#
# COMPACT_ATOMS: atom_id res chain seq x y z
N MET A 1 6.69 -31.45 1.94
CA MET A 1 5.40 -31.65 2.64
C MET A 1 4.63 -30.35 2.50
N THR A 2 3.43 -30.39 1.92
CA THR A 2 2.59 -29.21 1.70
C THR A 2 2.11 -28.65 3.03
N ALA A 3 2.55 -27.44 3.39
CA ALA A 3 2.08 -26.76 4.59
C ALA A 3 0.58 -26.45 4.43
N VAL A 4 -0.27 -27.16 5.17
CA VAL A 4 -1.71 -26.93 5.18
C VAL A 4 -1.95 -25.70 6.06
N VAL A 5 -2.32 -24.57 5.46
CA VAL A 5 -2.75 -23.38 6.19
C VAL A 5 -4.03 -23.73 6.96
N GLN A 6 -3.91 -23.97 8.27
CA GLN A 6 -5.04 -24.37 9.10
C GLN A 6 -5.91 -23.18 9.50
N ARG A 7 -7.24 -23.35 9.42
CA ARG A 7 -8.21 -22.35 9.91
C ARG A 7 -8.06 -22.14 11.43
N PRO A 8 -8.26 -20.90 11.91
CA PRO A 8 -8.35 -20.60 13.33
C PRO A 8 -9.38 -21.37 14.12
N LEU A 9 -8.88 -22.18 15.05
CA LEU A 9 -9.67 -22.64 16.19
C LEU A 9 -9.75 -21.51 17.22
N LYS A 10 -10.94 -21.35 17.81
CA LYS A 10 -11.20 -20.36 18.86
C LYS A 10 -10.19 -20.52 20.01
N GLY A 11 -9.51 -19.43 20.38
CA GLY A 11 -8.53 -19.41 21.49
C GLY A 11 -7.08 -19.71 21.10
N SER A 12 -6.79 -19.96 19.82
CA SER A 12 -5.42 -20.18 19.35
C SER A 12 -4.58 -18.89 19.37
N ARG A 13 -3.30 -19.00 19.77
CA ARG A 13 -2.36 -17.86 19.76
C ARG A 13 -1.92 -17.52 18.33
N ARG A 14 -1.59 -16.26 18.06
CA ARG A 14 -1.07 -15.79 16.74
C ARG A 14 0.11 -16.64 16.24
N SER A 15 0.97 -17.11 17.15
CA SER A 15 2.15 -17.93 16.85
C SER A 15 1.81 -19.35 16.36
N HIS A 16 0.61 -19.89 16.65
CA HIS A 16 0.19 -21.22 16.16
C HIS A 16 -0.31 -21.19 14.71
N PHE A 17 -0.63 -20.03 14.16
CA PHE A 17 -1.23 -19.91 12.83
C PHE A 17 -0.23 -19.99 11.69
N TYR A 18 1.00 -19.55 11.96
CA TYR A 18 2.04 -19.44 10.96
C TYR A 18 3.32 -20.06 11.53
N PRO A 19 3.33 -21.38 11.79
CA PRO A 19 4.47 -22.05 12.40
C PRO A 19 5.66 -22.21 11.44
N ASP A 20 5.40 -22.24 10.12
CA ASP A 20 6.41 -22.51 9.11
C ASP A 20 6.91 -21.23 8.41
N LYS A 21 8.23 -21.13 8.26
CA LYS A 21 8.92 -20.11 7.44
C LYS A 21 8.92 -20.46 5.94
N SER A 22 8.24 -21.54 5.53
CA SER A 22 8.17 -21.92 4.11
C SER A 22 6.96 -21.26 3.45
N LEU A 23 7.21 -20.45 2.43
CA LEU A 23 6.13 -19.88 1.61
C LEU A 23 5.49 -20.99 0.77
N PRO A 24 4.15 -21.18 0.86
CA PRO A 24 3.44 -22.03 -0.08
C PRO A 24 3.48 -21.39 -1.47
N SER A 25 3.52 -22.23 -2.52
CA SER A 25 3.33 -21.75 -3.89
C SER A 25 1.98 -21.06 -4.04
N LEU A 26 1.91 -20.01 -4.87
CA LEU A 26 0.66 -19.28 -5.10
C LEU A 26 -0.48 -20.23 -5.50
N SER A 27 -0.23 -21.18 -6.40
CA SER A 27 -1.21 -22.17 -6.87
C SER A 27 -1.73 -23.12 -5.79
N SER A 28 -1.02 -23.28 -4.68
CA SER A 28 -1.43 -24.17 -3.58
C SER A 28 -2.39 -23.51 -2.58
N LEU A 29 -2.62 -22.20 -2.70
CA LEU A 29 -3.53 -21.46 -1.83
C LEU A 29 -4.97 -21.60 -2.33
N ASP A 30 -5.78 -22.41 -1.66
CA ASP A 30 -7.21 -22.58 -1.94
C ASP A 30 -8.04 -21.46 -1.27
N SER A 31 -8.00 -20.26 -1.85
CA SER A 31 -8.58 -19.04 -1.28
C SER A 31 -9.20 -18.15 -2.36
N ALA A 32 -10.38 -17.60 -2.08
CA ALA A 32 -11.02 -16.59 -2.94
C ALA A 32 -10.22 -15.27 -3.04
N PHE A 33 -9.24 -15.08 -2.15
CA PHE A 33 -8.34 -13.93 -2.10
C PHE A 33 -6.87 -14.36 -2.13
N GLN A 34 -6.57 -15.35 -2.96
CA GLN A 34 -5.25 -15.98 -3.10
C GLN A 34 -4.10 -14.96 -3.19
N LEU A 35 -4.21 -13.93 -4.04
CA LEU A 35 -3.16 -12.90 -4.18
C LEU A 35 -2.96 -12.08 -2.90
N GLN A 36 -4.05 -11.64 -2.27
CA GLN A 36 -4.00 -10.88 -1.02
C GLN A 36 -3.33 -11.70 0.10
N GLU A 37 -3.67 -12.98 0.20
CA GLU A 37 -3.09 -13.90 1.16
C GLU A 37 -1.61 -14.13 0.89
N TYR A 38 -1.24 -14.36 -0.37
CA TYR A 38 0.14 -14.55 -0.78
C TYR A 38 1.02 -13.33 -0.47
N ILE A 39 0.59 -12.12 -0.83
CA ILE A 39 1.29 -10.86 -0.48
C ILE A 39 1.43 -10.74 1.05
N SER A 40 0.39 -11.10 1.80
CA SER A 40 0.43 -11.07 3.25
C SER A 40 1.42 -12.07 3.86
N LEU A 41 1.63 -13.22 3.21
CA LEU A 41 2.62 -14.21 3.62
C LEU A 41 4.03 -13.76 3.27
N LEU A 42 4.25 -13.18 2.09
CA LEU A 42 5.54 -12.59 1.68
C LEU A 42 6.03 -11.56 2.70
N ILE A 43 5.17 -10.58 3.02
CA ILE A 43 5.46 -9.51 3.98
C ILE A 43 5.75 -10.06 5.39
N ARG A 44 5.14 -11.18 5.77
CA ARG A 44 5.36 -11.81 7.08
C ARG A 44 6.61 -12.68 7.11
N LEU A 45 7.03 -13.23 5.97
CA LEU A 45 8.26 -13.99 5.88
C LEU A 45 9.44 -13.06 6.11
N ASP A 46 9.51 -12.00 5.31
CA ASP A 46 10.50 -10.96 5.42
C ASP A 46 9.91 -9.65 4.90
N VAL A 47 9.73 -8.69 5.79
CA VAL A 47 9.17 -7.38 5.45
C VAL A 47 10.14 -6.53 4.63
N HIS A 48 11.45 -6.83 4.72
CA HIS A 48 12.53 -6.12 4.05
C HIS A 48 12.91 -6.75 2.70
N ASP A 49 12.38 -7.93 2.35
CA ASP A 49 12.54 -8.53 1.02
C ASP A 49 11.62 -7.86 -0.01
N VAL A 50 11.96 -6.62 -0.34
CA VAL A 50 11.19 -5.77 -1.25
C VAL A 50 11.06 -6.40 -2.63
N GLU A 51 12.12 -7.02 -3.13
CA GLU A 51 12.14 -7.63 -4.46
C GLU A 51 11.18 -8.81 -4.55
N ALA A 52 11.18 -9.70 -3.55
CA ALA A 52 10.24 -10.81 -3.51
C ALA A 52 8.80 -10.34 -3.33
N ILE A 53 8.56 -9.32 -2.48
CA ILE A 53 7.22 -8.80 -2.23
C ILE A 53 6.59 -8.20 -3.49
N VAL A 54 7.36 -7.41 -4.25
CA VAL A 54 6.85 -6.67 -5.42
C VAL A 54 6.81 -7.52 -6.69
N SER A 55 7.58 -8.61 -6.74
CA SER A 55 7.65 -9.49 -7.91
C SER A 55 6.43 -10.40 -8.04
N GLU A 56 5.90 -10.47 -9.25
CA GLU A 56 4.72 -11.24 -9.66
C GLU A 56 5.00 -12.76 -9.63
N GLY A 57 5.37 -13.35 -8.48
CA GLY A 57 5.50 -14.80 -8.29
C GLY A 57 6.37 -15.55 -9.33
N GLU A 58 7.23 -14.85 -10.06
CA GLU A 58 7.96 -15.45 -11.18
C GLU A 58 9.11 -16.31 -10.64
N LYS A 59 9.04 -17.63 -10.93
CA LYS A 59 10.16 -18.55 -11.27
C LYS A 59 10.23 -19.91 -10.55
N GLU A 60 9.19 -20.41 -9.87
CA GLU A 60 9.33 -21.76 -9.27
C GLU A 60 8.70 -22.94 -10.03
N SER A 61 7.87 -22.75 -11.06
CA SER A 61 7.48 -23.93 -11.87
C SER A 61 6.98 -23.59 -13.26
N LYS A 62 7.38 -24.42 -14.23
CA LYS A 62 6.92 -24.45 -15.62
C LYS A 62 5.44 -24.85 -15.77
N ASN A 63 4.61 -24.65 -14.73
CA ASN A 63 3.17 -24.88 -14.77
C ASN A 63 2.46 -23.55 -14.54
N ASP A 64 1.84 -23.11 -15.62
CA ASP A 64 1.46 -21.73 -15.96
C ASP A 64 0.23 -21.28 -15.15
N PHE A 65 0.46 -20.61 -14.02
CA PHE A 65 -0.52 -19.71 -13.42
C PHE A 65 0.02 -18.29 -13.53
N ALA A 66 -0.09 -17.73 -14.74
CA ALA A 66 0.25 -16.33 -14.97
C ALA A 66 -0.77 -15.44 -14.24
N VAL A 67 -0.30 -14.76 -13.19
CA VAL A 67 -1.10 -13.74 -12.51
C VAL A 67 -1.27 -12.57 -13.47
N ASP A 68 -2.51 -12.12 -13.67
CA ASP A 68 -2.76 -10.92 -14.45
C ASP A 68 -2.10 -9.70 -13.78
N LYS A 69 -1.29 -8.98 -14.55
CA LYS A 69 -0.52 -7.83 -14.09
C LYS A 69 -1.37 -6.76 -13.41
N ALA A 70 -2.56 -6.49 -13.95
CA ALA A 70 -3.44 -5.49 -13.36
C ALA A 70 -4.03 -5.95 -12.02
N CYS A 71 -4.33 -7.24 -11.88
CA CYS A 71 -4.73 -7.84 -10.60
C CYS A 71 -3.61 -7.74 -9.56
N TRP A 72 -2.36 -7.99 -9.95
CA TRP A 72 -1.21 -7.84 -9.05
C TRP A 72 -1.03 -6.39 -8.58
N ILE A 73 -1.00 -5.43 -9.51
CA ILE A 73 -0.90 -3.99 -9.18
C ILE A 73 -2.05 -3.57 -8.25
N TYR A 74 -3.27 -4.02 -8.54
CA TYR A 74 -4.44 -3.72 -7.72
C TYR A 74 -4.30 -4.22 -6.28
N GLU A 75 -3.90 -5.48 -6.06
CA GLU A 75 -3.73 -6.03 -4.72
C GLU A 75 -2.52 -5.42 -3.98
N GLN A 76 -1.45 -5.08 -4.69
CA GLN A 76 -0.33 -4.34 -4.11
C GLN A 76 -0.72 -2.94 -3.66
N LEU A 77 -1.50 -2.20 -4.46
CA LEU A 77 -2.01 -0.87 -4.07
C LEU A 77 -2.97 -0.96 -2.88
N ARG A 78 -3.79 -2.01 -2.80
CA ARG A 78 -4.61 -2.30 -1.61
C ARG A 78 -3.76 -2.55 -0.38
N ARG A 79 -2.71 -3.35 -0.53
CA ARG A 79 -1.80 -3.67 0.55
C ARG A 79 -1.04 -2.43 1.04
N LEU A 80 -0.52 -1.61 0.14
CA LEU A 80 0.16 -0.36 0.47
C LEU A 80 -0.77 0.63 1.20
N ALA A 81 -2.02 0.77 0.74
CA ALA A 81 -3.00 1.61 1.43
C ALA A 81 -3.29 1.11 2.86
N GLN A 82 -3.31 -0.21 3.08
CA GLN A 82 -3.48 -0.78 4.41
C GLN A 82 -2.24 -0.60 5.30
N ASP A 83 -1.05 -0.88 4.75
CA ASP A 83 0.21 -0.80 5.50
C ASP A 83 0.62 0.66 5.80
N LEU A 84 0.11 1.65 5.06
CA LEU A 84 0.28 3.07 5.40
C LEU A 84 -0.32 3.43 6.76
N SER A 85 -1.41 2.78 7.19
CA SER A 85 -2.04 3.05 8.48
C SER A 85 -1.09 2.80 9.66
N TYR A 86 -0.27 1.76 9.58
CA TYR A 86 0.69 1.40 10.63
C TYR A 86 1.99 0.84 10.03
N PRO A 87 3.17 1.34 10.46
CA PRO A 87 3.38 2.25 11.59
C PRO A 87 3.23 3.75 11.26
N LEU A 88 3.34 4.14 9.99
CA LEU A 88 3.54 5.53 9.58
C LEU A 88 2.44 6.50 10.05
N ILE A 89 1.18 6.31 9.61
CA ILE A 89 0.09 7.24 9.96
C ILE A 89 -0.17 7.25 11.47
N THR A 90 -0.10 6.09 12.12
CA THR A 90 -0.29 5.98 13.58
C THR A 90 0.73 6.82 14.35
N LEU A 91 2.01 6.82 13.93
CA LEU A 91 3.05 7.65 14.54
C LEU A 91 2.84 9.13 14.20
N LEU A 92 2.52 9.46 12.94
CA LEU A 92 2.22 10.84 12.54
C LEU A 92 1.06 11.43 13.35
N GLN A 93 0.03 10.66 13.68
CA GLN A 93 -1.09 11.14 14.50
C GLN A 93 -0.67 11.60 15.91
N GLN A 94 0.51 11.24 16.40
CA GLN A 94 0.99 11.64 17.72
C GLN A 94 1.63 13.05 17.72
N GLU A 95 2.13 13.53 16.57
CA GLU A 95 2.90 14.77 16.48
C GLU A 95 2.52 15.72 15.32
N CYS A 96 1.96 15.18 14.24
CA CYS A 96 1.43 15.96 13.12
C CYS A 96 0.05 16.50 13.51
N THR A 97 -0.04 17.82 13.69
CA THR A 97 -1.24 18.51 14.16
C THR A 97 -1.50 19.74 13.30
N ARG A 98 -2.66 20.37 13.47
CA ARG A 98 -2.99 21.61 12.77
C ARG A 98 -2.05 22.77 13.12
N THR A 99 -1.38 22.73 14.28
CA THR A 99 -0.41 23.76 14.66
C THR A 99 0.97 23.49 14.07
N THR A 100 1.42 22.23 14.05
CA THR A 100 2.73 21.86 13.49
C THR A 100 2.73 21.83 11.97
N CYS A 101 1.64 21.36 11.35
CA CYS A 101 1.47 21.27 9.91
C CYS A 101 0.08 21.77 9.46
N PRO A 102 -0.14 23.11 9.47
CA PRO A 102 -1.44 23.71 9.15
C PRO A 102 -1.89 23.50 7.70
N GLU A 103 -0.95 23.19 6.80
CA GLU A 103 -1.20 22.92 5.38
C GLU A 103 -0.47 21.65 4.96
N MET A 104 -1.04 20.89 4.02
CA MET A 104 -0.36 19.72 3.45
C MET A 104 0.75 20.15 2.48
N LYS A 105 2.00 20.16 2.97
CA LYS A 105 3.20 20.53 2.21
C LYS A 105 4.27 19.43 2.24
N ALA A 106 5.12 19.44 1.23
CA ALA A 106 6.35 18.64 1.17
C ALA A 106 7.43 19.43 0.41
N GLY A 107 8.43 19.93 1.15
CA GLY A 107 9.40 20.86 0.60
C GLY A 107 8.71 22.13 0.10
N GLU A 108 8.93 22.49 -1.17
CA GLU A 108 8.31 23.67 -1.81
C GLU A 108 6.90 23.41 -2.35
N TRP A 109 6.44 22.15 -2.35
CA TRP A 109 5.16 21.76 -2.93
C TRP A 109 4.03 21.82 -1.90
N GLN A 110 2.90 22.43 -2.30
CA GLN A 110 1.65 22.43 -1.53
C GLN A 110 0.60 21.56 -2.23
N TYR A 111 -0.04 20.66 -1.48
CA TYR A 111 -1.03 19.72 -2.00
C TYR A 111 -2.43 20.08 -1.52
N LEU A 112 -3.37 20.18 -2.47
CA LEU A 112 -4.78 20.46 -2.17
C LEU A 112 -5.59 19.16 -2.08
N CYS A 113 -6.46 19.08 -1.08
CA CYS A 113 -7.27 17.91 -0.83
C CYS A 113 -8.49 17.87 -1.76
N VAL A 114 -8.67 16.74 -2.46
CA VAL A 114 -9.79 16.54 -3.40
C VAL A 114 -11.15 16.59 -2.70
N ALA A 115 -11.21 16.22 -1.41
CA ALA A 115 -12.45 16.21 -0.63
C ALA A 115 -13.10 17.61 -0.49
N HIS A 116 -12.31 18.67 -0.67
CA HIS A 116 -12.77 20.05 -0.45
C HIS A 116 -12.99 20.84 -1.75
N GLY A 117 -12.78 20.22 -2.91
CA GLY A 117 -12.92 20.88 -4.21
C GLY A 117 -11.94 22.04 -4.40
N THR A 118 -12.09 22.77 -5.50
CA THR A 118 -11.31 23.98 -5.83
C THR A 118 -12.04 25.28 -5.50
N ASP A 119 -13.26 25.19 -4.98
CA ASP A 119 -14.17 26.32 -4.84
C ASP A 119 -13.93 27.09 -3.55
N GLY A 120 -12.69 27.58 -3.36
CA GLY A 120 -12.22 28.75 -2.59
C GLY A 120 -12.75 29.08 -1.18
N ALA A 121 -13.72 28.34 -0.65
CA ALA A 121 -14.57 28.70 0.48
C ALA A 121 -14.50 27.67 1.62
N MET A 122 -13.61 26.68 1.50
CA MET A 122 -13.46 25.62 2.50
C MET A 122 -12.06 25.70 3.10
N GLU A 123 -11.97 25.69 4.43
CA GLU A 123 -10.70 25.60 5.16
C GLU A 123 -9.84 24.48 4.54
N GLN A 124 -8.64 24.84 4.09
CA GLN A 124 -7.70 23.87 3.55
C GLN A 124 -7.35 22.84 4.64
N CYS A 125 -7.21 21.56 4.27
CA CYS A 125 -6.81 20.54 5.22
C CYS A 125 -5.44 20.87 5.81
N CYS A 126 -5.34 20.74 7.13
CA CYS A 126 -4.03 20.51 7.74
C CYS A 126 -3.47 19.15 7.27
N ALA A 127 -2.16 18.95 7.41
CA ALA A 127 -1.51 17.80 6.79
C ALA A 127 -2.07 16.46 7.30
N ILE A 128 -2.34 16.32 8.59
CA ILE A 128 -2.89 15.07 9.14
C ILE A 128 -4.31 14.79 8.62
N ASP A 129 -5.17 15.82 8.53
CA ASP A 129 -6.52 15.68 7.96
C ASP A 129 -6.44 15.28 6.48
N TYR A 130 -5.51 15.88 5.73
CA TYR A 130 -5.26 15.52 4.33
C TYR A 130 -4.88 14.04 4.20
N ILE A 131 -3.97 13.56 5.04
CA ILE A 131 -3.48 12.18 5.03
C ILE A 131 -4.62 11.21 5.30
N LEU A 132 -5.44 11.48 6.32
CA LEU A 132 -6.61 10.66 6.66
C LEU A 132 -7.66 10.66 5.53
N HIS A 133 -8.02 11.83 5.00
CA HIS A 133 -8.92 11.90 3.84
C HIS A 133 -8.38 11.15 2.62
N THR A 134 -7.05 11.18 2.41
CA THR A 134 -6.41 10.46 1.30
C THR A 134 -6.49 8.95 1.48
N ILE A 135 -6.21 8.43 2.68
CA ILE A 135 -6.22 6.98 2.93
C ILE A 135 -7.64 6.42 2.93
N ASP A 136 -8.61 7.16 3.47
CA ASP A 136 -10.01 6.79 3.44
C ASP A 136 -10.56 6.78 2.01
N SER A 137 -10.23 7.82 1.23
CA SER A 137 -10.61 7.90 -0.18
C SER A 137 -9.95 6.79 -1.02
N ALA A 138 -8.69 6.46 -0.73
CA ALA A 138 -7.97 5.35 -1.38
C ALA A 138 -8.65 4.01 -1.09
N THR A 139 -8.93 3.74 0.19
CA THR A 139 -9.60 2.52 0.65
C THR A 139 -11.00 2.41 0.06
N GLY A 140 -11.76 3.50 0.06
CA GLY A 140 -13.09 3.56 -0.54
C GLY A 140 -13.06 3.31 -2.05
N LEU A 141 -12.09 3.90 -2.78
CA LEU A 141 -11.92 3.69 -4.21
C LEU A 141 -11.59 2.22 -4.54
N LEU A 142 -10.60 1.64 -3.85
CA LEU A 142 -10.16 0.27 -4.10
C LEU A 142 -11.24 -0.77 -3.75
N ASN A 143 -12.14 -0.45 -2.82
CA ASN A 143 -13.28 -1.30 -2.46
C ASN A 143 -14.57 -0.99 -3.23
N SER A 144 -14.58 0.02 -4.11
CA SER A 144 -15.77 0.43 -4.83
C SER A 144 -16.10 -0.55 -5.96
N PRO A 145 -17.26 -1.23 -5.96
CA PRO A 145 -17.66 -2.12 -7.05
C PRO A 145 -17.92 -1.35 -8.36
N ARG A 146 -18.09 -0.01 -8.30
CA ARG A 146 -18.20 0.84 -9.50
C ARG A 146 -16.86 1.07 -10.17
N ALA A 147 -15.79 1.21 -9.39
CA ALA A 147 -14.45 1.44 -9.91
C ALA A 147 -13.70 0.13 -10.19
N PHE A 148 -13.90 -0.88 -9.34
CA PHE A 148 -13.30 -2.21 -9.42
C PHE A 148 -14.39 -3.28 -9.24
N PRO A 149 -15.12 -3.63 -10.31
CA PRO A 149 -16.25 -4.57 -10.24
C PRO A 149 -15.83 -6.02 -9.96
N SER A 150 -14.55 -6.36 -10.16
CA SER A 150 -13.97 -7.67 -9.86
C SER A 150 -12.57 -7.49 -9.30
N ARG A 151 -12.13 -8.43 -8.45
CA ARG A 151 -10.76 -8.54 -7.93
C ARG A 151 -9.93 -9.62 -8.66
N ILE A 152 -10.60 -10.47 -9.44
CA ILE A 152 -9.97 -11.58 -10.17
C ILE A 152 -9.63 -11.16 -11.61
N SER A 153 -10.33 -10.16 -12.14
CA SER A 153 -10.06 -9.59 -13.46
C SER A 153 -10.33 -8.10 -13.39
N ILE A 154 -9.27 -7.30 -13.51
CA ILE A 154 -9.38 -5.85 -13.44
C ILE A 154 -9.71 -5.31 -14.85
N PRO A 155 -10.83 -4.58 -15.03
CA PRO A 155 -11.14 -3.95 -16.31
C PRO A 155 -10.10 -2.88 -16.69
N SER A 156 -9.77 -2.78 -17.98
CA SER A 156 -8.84 -1.77 -18.49
C SER A 156 -9.25 -0.32 -18.16
N ALA A 157 -10.56 -0.05 -18.12
CA ALA A 157 -11.11 1.23 -17.72
C ALA A 157 -10.75 1.62 -16.27
N SER A 158 -10.48 0.63 -15.41
CA SER A 158 -10.08 0.83 -14.02
C SER A 158 -8.59 1.17 -13.87
N HIS A 159 -7.75 0.83 -14.85
CA HIS A 159 -6.28 1.04 -14.77
C HIS A 159 -5.91 2.52 -14.59
N ARG A 160 -6.73 3.43 -15.13
CA ARG A 160 -6.56 4.89 -14.96
C ARG A 160 -6.47 5.32 -13.49
N HIS A 161 -7.03 4.53 -12.57
CA HIS A 161 -7.01 4.83 -11.15
C HIS A 161 -5.67 4.52 -10.49
N PHE A 162 -4.85 3.62 -11.05
CA PHE A 162 -3.56 3.22 -10.46
C PHE A 162 -2.61 4.40 -10.33
N ASN A 163 -2.31 5.10 -11.43
CA ASN A 163 -1.39 6.25 -11.43
C ASN A 163 -1.89 7.41 -10.55
N SER A 164 -3.21 7.66 -10.56
CA SER A 164 -3.82 8.70 -9.72
C SER A 164 -3.75 8.35 -8.22
N LEU A 165 -3.92 7.07 -7.89
CA LEU A 165 -3.80 6.60 -6.51
C LEU A 165 -2.35 6.63 -6.04
N ALA A 166 -1.43 6.04 -6.80
CA ALA A 166 0.00 6.01 -6.49
C ALA A 166 0.58 7.41 -6.24
N ARG A 167 0.27 8.38 -7.12
CA ARG A 167 0.66 9.80 -6.93
C ARG A 167 0.07 10.46 -5.69
N ARG A 168 -1.09 10.01 -5.20
CA ARG A 168 -1.68 10.57 -3.97
C ARG A 168 -1.03 9.95 -2.74
N LEU A 169 -0.73 8.65 -2.78
CA LEU A 169 0.00 7.98 -1.70
C LEU A 169 1.43 8.50 -1.57
N SER A 170 2.12 8.82 -2.67
CA SER A 170 3.48 9.39 -2.63
C SER A 170 3.56 10.70 -1.84
N ARG A 171 2.49 11.50 -1.81
CA ARG A 171 2.44 12.76 -1.05
C ARG A 171 2.47 12.54 0.45
N ILE A 172 1.94 11.41 0.93
CA ILE A 172 1.98 11.05 2.35
C ILE A 172 3.43 10.78 2.77
N PHE A 173 4.15 9.97 1.98
CA PHE A 173 5.57 9.72 2.20
C PHE A 173 6.38 11.02 2.11
N ALA A 174 6.13 11.85 1.09
CA ALA A 174 6.84 13.12 0.91
C ALA A 174 6.67 14.05 2.12
N HIS A 175 5.44 14.20 2.61
CA HIS A 175 5.17 15.00 3.80
C HIS A 175 5.92 14.45 5.02
N ALA A 176 5.83 13.14 5.26
CA ALA A 176 6.54 12.49 6.36
C ALA A 176 8.06 12.70 6.25
N TYR A 177 8.64 12.53 5.07
CA TYR A 177 10.08 12.69 4.84
C TYR A 177 10.58 14.13 5.09
N PHE A 178 9.83 15.15 4.66
CA PHE A 178 10.26 16.55 4.78
C PHE A 178 9.92 17.21 6.12
N HIS A 179 8.85 16.79 6.80
CA HIS A 179 8.37 17.43 8.03
C HIS A 179 8.48 16.56 9.28
N HIS A 180 8.49 15.23 9.13
CA HIS A 180 8.47 14.26 10.22
C HIS A 180 9.52 13.16 10.00
N ARG A 181 10.78 13.59 9.80
CA ARG A 181 11.87 12.71 9.32
C ARG A 181 12.07 11.48 10.19
N GLU A 182 12.10 11.65 11.50
CA GLU A 182 12.32 10.55 12.45
C GLU A 182 11.20 9.51 12.36
N VAL A 183 9.94 9.94 12.25
CA VAL A 183 8.79 9.06 12.06
C VAL A 183 8.87 8.31 10.73
N PHE A 184 9.28 8.98 9.65
CA PHE A 184 9.48 8.35 8.35
C PHE A 184 10.57 7.27 8.42
N GLU A 185 11.74 7.60 8.97
CA GLU A 185 12.87 6.69 9.08
C GLU A 185 12.55 5.49 9.98
N GLN A 186 11.88 5.71 11.11
CA GLN A 186 11.43 4.63 11.98
C GLN A 186 10.42 3.71 11.28
N ALA A 187 9.42 4.28 10.60
CA ALA A 187 8.45 3.48 9.87
C ALA A 187 9.09 2.67 8.74
N GLU A 188 10.09 3.24 8.06
CA GLU A 188 10.83 2.56 7.01
C GLU A 188 11.72 1.45 7.58
N ALA A 189 12.41 1.70 8.69
CA ALA A 189 13.21 0.71 9.39
C ALA A 189 12.37 -0.48 9.89
N ASP A 190 11.10 -0.25 10.25
CA ASP A 190 10.20 -1.30 10.74
C ASP A 190 9.51 -2.09 9.62
N SER A 191 9.32 -1.51 8.44
CA SER A 191 8.38 -2.05 7.44
C SER A 191 8.80 -1.97 5.98
N SER A 192 9.91 -1.31 5.65
CA SER A 192 10.34 -1.04 4.27
C SER A 192 9.22 -0.53 3.36
N LEU A 193 8.25 0.19 3.93
CA LEU A 193 7.01 0.54 3.25
C LEU A 193 7.27 1.46 2.04
N TYR A 194 8.15 2.44 2.20
CA TYR A 194 8.52 3.35 1.13
C TYR A 194 9.39 2.65 0.08
N ALA A 195 10.35 1.81 0.47
CA ALA A 195 11.12 1.02 -0.48
C ALA A 195 10.22 0.10 -1.33
N ARG A 196 9.23 -0.56 -0.72
CA ARG A 196 8.22 -1.36 -1.44
C ARG A 196 7.37 -0.51 -2.38
N PHE A 197 6.94 0.67 -1.92
CA PHE A 197 6.24 1.62 -2.78
C PHE A 197 7.09 1.98 -4.00
N LEU A 198 8.33 2.42 -3.81
CA LEU A 198 9.23 2.79 -4.90
C LEU A 198 9.48 1.66 -5.88
N ALA A 199 9.81 0.46 -5.38
CA ALA A 199 10.03 -0.70 -6.23
C ALA A 199 8.77 -1.05 -7.07
N LEU A 200 7.57 -0.92 -6.50
CA LEU A 200 6.31 -1.11 -7.22
C LEU A 200 6.12 -0.05 -8.31
N ILE A 201 6.37 1.22 -7.99
CA ILE A 201 6.24 2.32 -8.94
C ILE A 201 7.20 2.13 -10.12
N ASP A 202 8.47 1.86 -9.84
CA ASP A 202 9.50 1.69 -10.87
C ASP A 202 9.25 0.43 -11.73
N LYS A 203 8.85 -0.69 -11.11
CA LYS A 203 8.58 -1.95 -11.84
C LYS A 203 7.42 -1.81 -12.82
N PHE A 204 6.43 -0.99 -12.50
CA PHE A 204 5.18 -0.90 -13.26
C PHE A 204 4.93 0.47 -13.93
N ASP A 205 5.91 1.37 -13.87
CA ASP A 205 5.85 2.72 -14.45
C ASP A 205 4.57 3.49 -14.05
N LEU A 206 4.22 3.42 -12.76
CA LEU A 206 2.95 3.97 -12.26
C LEU A 206 3.00 5.49 -12.04
N VAL A 207 4.19 6.02 -11.74
CA VAL A 207 4.42 7.43 -11.44
C VAL A 207 5.76 7.85 -12.02
N PRO A 208 5.80 8.89 -12.87
CA PRO A 208 7.06 9.45 -13.34
C PRO A 208 7.93 9.94 -12.18
N ARG A 209 9.24 9.71 -12.28
CA ARG A 209 10.21 10.05 -11.21
C ARG A 209 10.22 11.52 -10.83
N GLU A 210 9.86 12.42 -11.74
CA GLU A 210 9.71 13.87 -11.44
C GLU A 210 8.68 14.18 -10.35
N PHE A 211 7.70 13.29 -10.13
CA PHE A 211 6.70 13.43 -9.06
C PHE A 211 7.12 12.74 -7.75
N LEU A 212 8.28 12.07 -7.73
CA LEU A 212 8.88 11.47 -6.55
C LEU A 212 9.90 12.47 -6.00
N VAL A 213 9.48 13.22 -5.00
CA VAL A 213 10.26 14.33 -4.41
C VAL A 213 11.25 13.88 -3.34
N ILE A 214 11.18 12.62 -2.91
CA ILE A 214 12.13 12.03 -1.97
C ILE A 214 13.33 11.52 -2.78
N PRO A 215 14.57 11.86 -2.40
CA PRO A 215 15.80 11.43 -3.09
C PRO A 215 16.01 9.92 -3.14
#